data_AF-A0A7K0SFS2-F1
#
_entry.id   AF-A0A7K0SFS2-F1
#
_cell.length_a   1.000
_cell.length_b   1.000
_cell.length_c   1.000
_cell.angle_alpha   90.00
_cell.angle_beta   90.00
_cell.angle_gamma   90.00
#
_symmetry.space_group_name_H-M   'P 1'
#
loop_
_entity.id
_entity.type
_entity.pdbx_description
1 polymer ?
#
loop_
_entity_poly.entity_id
_entity_poly.type
_entity_poly.pdbx_seq_one_letter_code
_entity_poly.pdbx_strand_id
1 'polypeptide(L)'
;MAEIIFPEVMSVSTESVVVTFSTEGDDRVATRVGDAEVVTTGPHHLARLTGLEAGTHHEVEVEGALPSNDPQFPSTVRTLEQPAGKLLASIATVNDVHFGETVCGRIHTASDEEMGAVMGREGEEPYPQKMNRAAIAEISAFDGDAVIVKGDLTNAGTWEEYQQFLDAYGQLGDRMYHVRGNHDAMLDSTMALNGAPFAVVVNGVTFAVIDTVRPGTEVGQITRDQIAWIDDCAANT
;
A
#
# COMPACT_ATOMS: atom_id res chain seq x y z
N MET A 1 23.54 -22.08 2.99
CA MET A 1 22.43 -21.50 2.22
C MET A 1 21.62 -20.67 3.20
N ALA A 2 21.20 -19.48 2.79
CA ALA A 2 20.35 -18.64 3.62
C ALA A 2 19.03 -19.38 3.91
N GLU A 3 18.53 -19.28 5.14
CA GLU A 3 17.20 -19.78 5.48
C GLU A 3 16.16 -18.75 5.02
N ILE A 4 15.27 -19.16 4.12
CA ILE A 4 14.23 -18.28 3.58
C ILE A 4 12.99 -18.35 4.47
N ILE A 5 12.61 -17.20 5.01
CA ILE A 5 11.52 -17.04 5.97
C ILE A 5 10.36 -16.33 5.29
N PHE A 6 9.17 -16.96 5.30
CA PHE A 6 7.91 -16.46 4.72
C PHE A 6 8.06 -15.89 3.30
N PRO A 7 8.50 -16.70 2.32
CA PRO A 7 8.47 -16.25 0.94
C PRO A 7 7.04 -16.04 0.47
N GLU A 8 6.83 -14.98 -0.30
CA GLU A 8 5.54 -14.60 -0.83
C GLU A 8 5.70 -13.95 -2.21
N VAL A 9 4.87 -14.37 -3.16
CA VAL A 9 4.60 -13.60 -4.37
C VAL A 9 3.61 -12.50 -4.00
N MET A 10 4.15 -11.33 -3.66
CA MET A 10 3.38 -10.19 -3.18
C MET A 10 2.50 -9.57 -4.28
N SER A 11 2.98 -9.54 -5.52
CA SER A 11 2.17 -9.04 -6.64
C SER A 11 2.60 -9.60 -7.98
N VAL A 12 1.63 -9.68 -8.90
CA VAL A 12 1.82 -10.05 -10.29
C VAL A 12 1.13 -8.99 -11.17
N SER A 13 1.88 -8.41 -12.10
CA SER A 13 1.37 -7.47 -13.09
C SER A 13 1.39 -8.08 -14.50
N THR A 14 1.19 -7.27 -15.53
CA THR A 14 1.35 -7.70 -16.92
C THR A 14 2.79 -8.03 -17.27
N GLU A 15 3.77 -7.36 -16.65
CA GLU A 15 5.19 -7.45 -17.06
C GLU A 15 6.17 -7.59 -15.88
N SER A 16 5.65 -7.72 -14.66
CA SER A 16 6.47 -7.81 -13.46
C SER A 16 5.89 -8.71 -12.39
N VAL A 17 6.76 -9.26 -11.57
CA VAL A 17 6.44 -10.01 -10.36
C VAL A 17 7.25 -9.45 -9.20
N VAL A 18 6.63 -9.25 -8.05
CA VAL A 18 7.31 -8.88 -6.80
C VAL A 18 7.27 -10.07 -5.87
N VAL A 19 8.45 -10.49 -5.40
CA VAL A 19 8.61 -11.53 -4.39
C VAL A 19 9.22 -10.90 -3.14
N THR A 20 8.65 -11.19 -1.98
CA THR A 20 9.14 -10.74 -0.68
C THR A 20 9.45 -11.92 0.21
N PHE A 21 10.48 -11.78 1.04
CA PHE A 21 10.85 -12.77 2.06
C PHE A 21 11.81 -12.13 3.07
N SER A 22 12.12 -12.85 4.15
CA SER A 22 13.16 -12.46 5.09
C SER A 22 14.22 -13.56 5.24
N THR A 23 15.36 -13.19 5.80
CA THR A 23 16.44 -14.07 6.23
C THR A 23 16.85 -13.69 7.66
N GLU A 24 17.51 -14.59 8.38
CA GLU A 24 17.96 -14.29 9.75
C GLU A 24 19.05 -13.19 9.81
N GLY A 25 19.86 -13.07 8.75
CA GLY A 25 20.95 -12.11 8.66
C GLY A 25 20.98 -11.35 7.34
N ASP A 26 22.07 -10.62 7.10
CA ASP A 26 22.30 -9.82 5.90
C ASP A 26 22.72 -10.69 4.69
N ASP A 27 21.91 -11.70 4.40
CA ASP A 27 22.19 -12.66 3.36
C ASP A 27 22.04 -12.05 1.97
N ARG A 28 22.83 -12.56 1.02
CA ARG A 28 22.70 -12.23 -0.40
C ARG A 28 21.93 -13.35 -1.09
N VAL A 29 20.74 -13.06 -1.62
CA VAL A 29 19.84 -14.07 -2.16
C VAL A 29 19.40 -13.69 -3.58
N ALA A 30 19.54 -14.64 -4.51
CA ALA A 30 19.00 -14.51 -5.86
C ALA A 30 17.53 -14.97 -5.93
N THR A 31 16.70 -14.19 -6.61
CA THR A 31 15.32 -14.53 -6.96
C THR A 31 15.19 -14.54 -8.47
N ARG A 32 14.52 -15.57 -9.01
CA ARG A 32 14.28 -15.73 -10.45
C ARG A 32 12.80 -15.89 -10.75
N VAL A 33 12.37 -15.28 -11.84
CA VAL A 33 11.03 -15.46 -12.43
C VAL A 33 11.20 -15.57 -13.93
N GLY A 34 11.02 -16.77 -14.48
CA GLY A 34 11.43 -17.07 -15.85
C GLY A 34 12.93 -16.76 -16.05
N ASP A 35 13.26 -15.98 -17.07
CA ASP A 35 14.64 -15.56 -17.37
C ASP A 35 15.11 -14.32 -16.58
N ALA A 36 14.21 -13.66 -15.83
CA ALA A 36 14.57 -12.50 -15.03
C ALA A 36 15.21 -12.92 -13.71
N GLU A 37 16.27 -12.21 -13.28
CA GLU A 37 16.93 -12.42 -11.99
C GLU A 37 17.15 -11.09 -11.27
N VAL A 38 16.86 -11.08 -9.98
CA VAL A 38 17.21 -9.98 -9.07
C VAL A 38 17.94 -10.54 -7.87
N VAL A 39 19.03 -9.89 -7.46
CA VAL A 39 19.77 -10.23 -6.24
C VAL A 39 19.61 -9.12 -5.22
N THR A 40 19.13 -9.47 -4.05
CA THR A 40 18.93 -8.57 -2.91
C THR A 40 19.89 -8.93 -1.78
N THR A 41 20.11 -7.99 -0.85
CA THR A 41 21.00 -8.18 0.29
C THR A 41 20.43 -7.49 1.52
N GLY A 42 20.41 -8.18 2.65
CA GLY A 42 19.85 -7.70 3.90
C GLY A 42 18.96 -8.76 4.55
N PRO A 43 18.32 -8.47 5.69
CA PRO A 43 17.44 -9.40 6.38
C PRO A 43 16.01 -9.38 5.83
N HIS A 44 15.67 -8.40 5.00
CA HIS A 44 14.38 -8.23 4.34
C HIS A 44 14.61 -8.04 2.85
N HIS A 45 13.92 -8.84 2.05
CA HIS A 45 14.11 -8.90 0.61
C HIS A 45 12.83 -8.46 -0.10
N LEU A 46 12.99 -7.51 -1.03
CA LEU A 46 11.98 -7.14 -2.03
C LEU A 46 12.63 -7.31 -3.40
N ALA A 47 12.31 -8.40 -4.07
CA ALA A 47 12.78 -8.69 -5.42
C ALA A 47 11.69 -8.31 -6.43
N ARG A 48 11.88 -7.21 -7.17
CA ARG A 48 10.99 -6.79 -8.26
C ARG A 48 11.58 -7.20 -9.60
N LEU A 49 11.02 -8.24 -10.21
CA LEU A 49 11.44 -8.75 -11.51
C LEU A 49 10.54 -8.13 -12.58
N THR A 50 11.14 -7.50 -13.59
CA THR A 50 10.44 -6.76 -14.66
C THR A 50 10.82 -7.30 -16.05
N GLY A 51 10.10 -6.88 -17.09
CA GLY A 51 10.35 -7.31 -18.47
C GLY A 51 9.81 -8.71 -18.78
N LEU A 52 8.88 -9.20 -17.97
CA LEU A 52 8.21 -10.49 -18.19
C LEU A 52 7.20 -10.36 -19.34
N GLU A 53 7.01 -11.43 -20.10
CA GLU A 53 5.97 -11.48 -21.12
C GLU A 53 4.58 -11.55 -20.46
N ALA A 54 3.61 -10.79 -20.99
CA ALA A 54 2.23 -10.72 -20.50
C ALA A 54 1.43 -11.98 -20.86
N GLY A 55 0.48 -12.36 -19.99
CA GLY A 55 -0.37 -13.54 -20.18
C GLY A 55 0.35 -14.89 -20.10
N THR A 56 1.64 -14.90 -19.73
CA THR A 56 2.55 -16.06 -19.78
C THR A 56 2.78 -16.64 -18.38
N HIS A 57 2.93 -17.96 -18.32
CA HIS A 57 3.35 -18.64 -17.10
C HIS A 57 4.87 -18.57 -16.94
N HIS A 58 5.33 -18.13 -15.76
CA HIS A 58 6.74 -18.05 -15.40
C HIS A 58 6.97 -18.91 -14.15
N GLU A 59 8.07 -19.67 -14.14
CA GLU A 59 8.55 -20.36 -12.93
C GLU A 59 9.09 -19.35 -11.93
N VAL A 60 8.86 -19.57 -10.63
CA VAL A 60 9.32 -18.69 -9.54
C VAL A 60 10.29 -19.47 -8.67
N GLU A 61 11.48 -18.90 -8.46
CA GLU A 61 12.53 -19.49 -7.63
C GLU A 61 13.16 -18.45 -6.71
N VAL A 62 13.41 -18.83 -5.46
CA VAL A 62 14.26 -18.09 -4.52
C VAL A 62 15.38 -19.04 -4.10
N GLU A 63 16.63 -18.60 -4.22
CA GLU A 63 17.79 -19.42 -3.85
C GLU A 63 17.70 -19.83 -2.37
N GLY A 64 17.66 -21.14 -2.11
CA GLY A 64 17.54 -21.69 -0.76
C GLY A 64 16.09 -21.91 -0.29
N ALA A 65 15.08 -21.43 -1.01
CA ALA A 65 13.69 -21.77 -0.74
C ALA A 65 13.38 -23.20 -1.20
N LEU A 66 12.72 -23.97 -0.35
CA LEU A 66 12.22 -25.30 -0.72
C LEU A 66 10.92 -25.15 -1.51
N PRO A 67 10.66 -26.04 -2.49
CA PRO A 67 9.34 -26.12 -3.11
C PRO A 67 8.28 -26.31 -2.03
N SER A 68 7.30 -25.42 -2.00
CA SER A 68 6.15 -25.51 -1.10
C SER A 68 4.86 -25.61 -1.93
N ASN A 69 3.82 -26.17 -1.32
CA ASN A 69 2.46 -26.06 -1.84
C ASN A 69 1.76 -24.82 -1.26
N ASP A 70 2.53 -23.84 -0.78
CA ASP A 70 1.99 -22.62 -0.19
C ASP A 70 1.39 -21.77 -1.32
N PRO A 71 0.08 -21.46 -1.28
CA PRO A 71 -0.53 -20.58 -2.27
C PRO A 71 0.09 -19.17 -2.30
N GLN A 72 0.71 -18.71 -1.21
CA GLN A 72 1.40 -17.42 -1.16
C GLN A 72 2.74 -17.46 -1.90
N PHE A 73 3.36 -18.63 -2.05
CA PHE A 73 4.61 -18.80 -2.80
C PHE A 73 4.52 -19.96 -3.79
N PRO A 74 3.73 -19.80 -4.86
CA PRO A 74 3.57 -20.84 -5.87
C PRO A 74 4.86 -20.99 -6.69
N SER A 75 5.16 -22.21 -7.13
CA SER A 75 6.29 -22.49 -8.02
C SER A 75 6.14 -21.89 -9.42
N THR A 76 4.94 -21.44 -9.78
CA THR A 76 4.67 -20.74 -11.03
C THR A 76 3.64 -19.64 -10.82
N VAL A 77 3.76 -18.57 -11.59
CA VAL A 77 2.81 -17.47 -11.65
C VAL A 77 2.44 -17.19 -13.09
N ARG A 78 1.24 -16.67 -13.33
CA ARG A 78 0.85 -16.21 -14.66
C ARG A 78 0.74 -14.69 -14.64
N THR A 79 1.54 -14.01 -15.46
CA THR A 79 1.41 -12.56 -15.64
C THR A 79 0.03 -12.22 -16.20
N LEU A 80 -0.45 -11.02 -15.87
CA LEU A 80 -1.74 -10.56 -16.34
C LEU A 80 -1.73 -10.37 -17.86
N GLU A 81 -2.89 -10.54 -18.50
CA GLU A 81 -3.08 -10.18 -19.91
C GLU A 81 -2.87 -8.68 -20.07
N GLN A 82 -2.13 -8.28 -21.12
CA GLN A 82 -1.99 -6.86 -21.44
C GLN A 82 -3.36 -6.29 -21.82
N PRO A 83 -3.88 -5.28 -21.09
CA PRO A 83 -5.13 -4.65 -21.45
C PRO A 83 -5.06 -4.07 -22.86
N ALA A 84 -6.13 -4.26 -23.64
CA ALA A 84 -6.23 -3.64 -24.95
C ALA A 84 -6.35 -2.11 -24.81
N GLY A 85 -5.60 -1.38 -25.63
CA GLY A 85 -5.62 0.08 -25.66
C GLY A 85 -4.33 0.73 -25.16
N LYS A 86 -4.35 2.05 -25.06
CA LYS A 86 -3.22 2.84 -24.55
C LYS A 86 -3.35 3.03 -23.04
N LEU A 87 -2.22 3.16 -22.34
CA LEU A 87 -2.19 3.64 -20.97
C LEU A 87 -2.84 5.04 -20.91
N LEU A 88 -3.81 5.21 -20.00
CA LEU A 88 -4.52 6.47 -19.82
C LEU A 88 -3.96 7.28 -18.65
N ALA A 89 -3.72 6.62 -17.51
CA ALA A 89 -3.27 7.24 -16.28
C ALA A 89 -2.51 6.25 -15.41
N SER A 90 -1.61 6.77 -14.60
CA SER A 90 -0.88 6.07 -13.55
C SER A 90 -1.18 6.73 -12.22
N ILE A 91 -1.66 5.98 -11.24
CA ILE A 91 -1.99 6.50 -9.91
C ILE A 91 -1.27 5.71 -8.84
N ALA A 92 -0.76 6.44 -7.84
CA ALA A 92 -0.31 5.84 -6.60
C ALA A 92 -1.38 5.99 -5.51
N THR A 93 -1.50 4.97 -4.67
CA THR A 93 -2.34 5.06 -3.49
C THR A 93 -1.65 4.45 -2.28
N VAL A 94 -1.91 5.06 -1.13
CA VAL A 94 -1.49 4.57 0.18
C VAL A 94 -2.67 4.76 1.14
N ASN A 95 -2.71 3.98 2.20
CA ASN A 95 -3.71 4.06 3.26
C ASN A 95 -3.06 3.74 4.59
N ASP A 96 -3.77 4.09 5.67
CA ASP A 96 -3.39 3.70 7.03
C ASP A 96 -1.95 4.16 7.36
N VAL A 97 -1.69 5.44 7.13
CA VAL A 97 -0.36 6.03 7.32
C VAL A 97 -0.06 6.36 8.78
N HIS A 98 -1.10 6.44 9.65
CA HIS A 98 -1.02 6.47 11.11
C HIS A 98 0.07 7.39 11.70
N PHE A 99 0.11 8.66 11.30
CA PHE A 99 1.02 9.62 11.94
C PHE A 99 0.71 9.74 13.44
N GLY A 100 1.74 9.61 14.27
CA GLY A 100 1.64 9.54 15.74
C GLY A 100 1.79 8.14 16.33
N GLU A 101 1.62 7.09 15.53
CA GLU A 101 1.83 5.72 15.97
C GLU A 101 3.34 5.39 16.03
N THR A 102 3.73 4.58 17.02
CA THR A 102 5.12 4.15 17.23
C THR A 102 5.41 2.73 16.77
N VAL A 103 4.39 1.87 16.74
CA VAL A 103 4.49 0.44 16.45
C VAL A 103 3.31 0.04 15.57
N CYS A 104 3.54 -0.65 14.45
CA CYS A 104 2.49 -1.03 13.51
C CYS A 104 1.98 -2.46 13.79
N GLY A 105 0.72 -2.74 13.45
CA GLY A 105 0.12 -4.07 13.52
C GLY A 105 -0.51 -4.43 14.88
N ARG A 106 -0.70 -3.45 15.77
CA ARG A 106 -1.42 -3.68 17.03
C ARG A 106 -2.93 -3.62 16.82
N ILE A 107 -3.57 -4.78 16.87
CA ILE A 107 -5.03 -4.88 16.92
C ILE A 107 -5.42 -4.99 18.38
N HIS A 108 -5.96 -3.91 18.97
CA HIS A 108 -6.26 -3.81 20.41
C HIS A 108 -7.20 -4.90 20.97
N THR A 109 -7.93 -5.60 20.09
CA THR A 109 -8.89 -6.65 20.43
C THR A 109 -8.41 -8.07 20.15
N ALA A 110 -7.28 -8.23 19.47
CA ALA A 110 -6.69 -9.54 19.18
C ALA A 110 -5.76 -9.97 20.32
N SER A 111 -5.74 -11.26 20.62
CA SER A 111 -4.68 -11.83 21.48
C SER A 111 -3.31 -11.75 20.78
N ASP A 112 -2.21 -11.82 21.53
CA ASP A 112 -0.85 -11.85 20.96
C ASP A 112 -0.66 -13.00 19.93
N GLU A 113 -1.47 -14.06 20.00
CA GLU A 113 -1.48 -15.19 19.05
C GLU A 113 -2.32 -14.91 17.79
N GLU A 114 -3.30 -14.01 17.87
CA GLU A 114 -4.14 -13.56 16.74
C GLU A 114 -3.58 -12.29 16.08
N MET A 115 -2.71 -11.58 16.79
CA MET A 115 -1.95 -10.47 16.25
C MET A 115 -0.93 -11.00 15.25
N GLY A 116 -0.95 -10.43 14.04
CA GLY A 116 0.16 -10.59 13.10
C GLY A 116 1.47 -10.04 13.68
N ALA A 117 2.53 -10.06 12.88
CA ALA A 117 3.80 -9.50 13.31
C ALA A 117 3.65 -8.02 13.68
N VAL A 118 3.79 -7.69 14.97
CA VAL A 118 3.90 -6.31 15.45
C VAL A 118 5.26 -5.78 15.01
N MET A 119 5.24 -4.71 14.21
CA MET A 119 6.43 -4.15 13.61
C MET A 119 6.89 -2.90 14.35
N GLY A 120 8.16 -2.91 14.75
CA GLY A 120 8.80 -1.85 15.55
C GLY A 120 9.07 -2.29 16.98
N ARG A 121 10.14 -1.74 17.56
CA ARG A 121 10.57 -2.01 18.94
C ARG A 121 10.78 -0.70 19.68
N GLU A 122 10.59 -0.73 21.00
CA GLU A 122 10.90 0.42 21.84
C GLU A 122 12.38 0.81 21.69
N GLY A 123 12.63 2.09 21.45
CA GLY A 123 13.98 2.63 21.22
C GLY A 123 14.47 2.60 19.77
N GLU A 124 13.73 1.98 18.85
CA GLU A 124 13.97 2.10 17.41
C GLU A 124 13.21 3.31 16.82
N GLU A 125 13.56 3.69 15.58
CA GLU A 125 12.73 4.61 14.81
C GLU A 125 11.30 4.05 14.73
N PRO A 126 10.26 4.86 15.06
CA PRO A 126 8.87 4.47 14.90
C PRO A 126 8.60 3.83 13.55
N TYR A 127 8.06 2.62 13.54
CA TYR A 127 7.88 1.87 12.31
C TYR A 127 7.02 2.62 11.28
N PRO A 128 5.90 3.27 11.64
CA PRO A 128 5.13 4.09 10.72
C PRO A 128 5.94 5.23 10.08
N GLN A 129 6.90 5.83 10.79
CA GLN A 129 7.76 6.88 10.21
C GLN A 129 8.70 6.30 9.14
N LYS A 130 9.30 5.13 9.41
CA LYS A 130 10.14 4.41 8.45
C LYS A 130 9.33 4.00 7.21
N MET A 131 8.14 3.44 7.42
CA MET A 131 7.19 3.05 6.38
C MET A 131 6.80 4.24 5.50
N ASN A 132 6.36 5.35 6.12
CA ASN A 132 5.95 6.54 5.38
C ASN A 132 7.09 7.17 4.57
N ARG A 133 8.31 7.21 5.10
CA ARG A 133 9.47 7.68 4.33
C ARG A 133 9.72 6.81 3.09
N ALA A 134 9.63 5.48 3.24
CA ALA A 134 9.81 4.57 2.12
C ALA A 134 8.68 4.73 1.08
N ALA A 135 7.42 4.77 1.54
CA ALA A 135 6.26 4.98 0.69
C ALA A 135 6.34 6.30 -0.09
N ILE A 136 6.66 7.40 0.56
CA ILE A 136 6.80 8.70 -0.11
C ILE A 136 7.94 8.66 -1.14
N ALA A 137 9.07 8.02 -0.84
CA ALA A 137 10.17 7.88 -1.78
C ALA A 137 9.75 7.07 -3.02
N GLU A 138 9.03 5.95 -2.84
CA GLU A 138 8.52 5.13 -3.94
C GLU A 138 7.46 5.86 -4.77
N ILE A 139 6.52 6.55 -4.14
CA ILE A 139 5.49 7.36 -4.82
C ILE A 139 6.12 8.51 -5.60
N SER A 140 7.18 9.11 -5.06
CA SER A 140 7.94 10.17 -5.75
C SER A 140 8.67 9.61 -6.96
N ALA A 141 9.28 8.43 -6.84
CA ALA A 141 9.97 7.76 -7.94
C ALA A 141 9.01 7.20 -9.01
N PHE A 142 7.80 6.79 -8.61
CA PHE A 142 6.76 6.32 -9.52
C PHE A 142 6.24 7.41 -10.44
N ASP A 143 6.25 8.67 -9.99
CA ASP A 143 5.86 9.86 -10.77
C ASP A 143 4.51 9.73 -11.49
N GLY A 144 3.52 9.14 -10.81
CA GLY A 144 2.15 9.02 -11.31
C GLY A 144 1.41 10.36 -11.43
N ASP A 145 0.37 10.38 -12.24
CA ASP A 145 -0.47 11.55 -12.52
C ASP A 145 -1.24 12.07 -11.29
N ALA A 146 -1.56 11.18 -10.34
CA ALA A 146 -2.21 11.52 -9.08
C ALA A 146 -1.77 10.57 -7.95
N VAL A 147 -1.87 11.06 -6.72
CA VAL A 147 -1.64 10.30 -5.49
C VAL A 147 -2.87 10.43 -4.60
N ILE A 148 -3.43 9.31 -4.16
CA ILE A 148 -4.58 9.29 -3.25
C ILE A 148 -4.16 8.64 -1.94
N VAL A 149 -4.02 9.44 -0.88
CA VAL A 149 -3.77 8.98 0.49
C VAL A 149 -5.11 8.85 1.21
N LYS A 150 -5.49 7.63 1.58
CA LYS A 150 -6.87 7.35 1.98
C LYS A 150 -6.94 6.63 3.33
N GLY A 151 -7.70 7.19 4.26
CA GLY A 151 -7.96 6.56 5.55
C GLY A 151 -6.80 6.73 6.53
N ASP A 152 -7.16 6.83 7.81
CA ASP A 152 -6.29 6.79 9.00
C ASP A 152 -4.95 7.48 8.79
N LEU A 153 -5.07 8.79 8.53
CA LEU A 153 -3.93 9.69 8.32
C LEU A 153 -3.15 9.88 9.63
N THR A 154 -3.89 9.91 10.73
CA THR A 154 -3.42 10.09 12.09
C THR A 154 -3.69 8.84 12.91
N ASN A 155 -2.99 8.70 14.03
CA ASN A 155 -3.22 7.62 14.97
C ASN A 155 -4.35 7.94 15.96
N ALA A 156 -4.43 9.16 16.50
CA ALA A 156 -5.42 9.52 17.51
C ALA A 156 -6.40 10.62 17.07
N GLY A 157 -6.24 11.18 15.87
CA GLY A 157 -7.07 12.29 15.40
C GLY A 157 -6.69 13.63 16.05
N THR A 158 -5.42 13.81 16.42
CA THR A 158 -4.92 15.10 16.92
C THR A 158 -4.47 15.99 15.76
N TRP A 159 -4.66 17.31 15.91
CA TRP A 159 -4.21 18.28 14.89
C TRP A 159 -2.69 18.29 14.71
N GLU A 160 -1.94 17.89 15.74
CA GLU A 160 -0.48 17.75 15.71
C GLU A 160 -0.05 16.58 14.82
N GLU A 161 -0.70 15.42 14.95
CA GLU A 161 -0.49 14.28 14.05
C GLU A 161 -0.88 14.61 12.61
N TYR A 162 -2.01 15.31 12.43
CA TYR A 162 -2.44 15.73 11.10
C TYR A 162 -1.45 16.70 10.45
N GLN A 163 -0.86 17.61 11.23
CA GLN A 163 0.20 18.49 10.72
C GLN A 163 1.44 17.67 10.32
N GLN A 164 1.84 16.64 11.08
CA GLN A 164 2.94 15.76 10.68
C GLN A 164 2.66 15.03 9.36
N PHE A 165 1.41 14.57 9.16
CA PHE A 165 0.98 14.01 7.89
C PHE A 165 1.15 15.02 6.74
N LEU A 166 0.66 16.26 6.92
CA LEU A 166 0.77 17.31 5.90
C LEU A 166 2.23 17.68 5.60
N ASP A 167 3.07 17.77 6.63
CA ASP A 167 4.50 18.07 6.46
C ASP A 167 5.22 16.97 5.66
N ALA A 168 4.83 15.71 5.87
CA ALA A 168 5.42 14.57 5.17
C ALA A 168 4.87 14.37 3.76
N TYR A 169 3.55 14.26 3.57
CA TYR A 169 2.94 13.95 2.28
C TYR A 169 2.70 15.19 1.41
N GLY A 170 2.64 16.39 1.99
CA GLY A 170 2.45 17.64 1.26
C GLY A 170 3.57 17.94 0.26
N GLN A 171 4.75 17.34 0.43
CA GLN A 171 5.86 17.44 -0.54
C GLN A 171 5.53 16.84 -1.92
N LEU A 172 4.49 15.99 -2.01
CA LEU A 172 4.00 15.44 -3.27
C LEU A 172 3.22 16.47 -4.11
N GLY A 173 2.93 17.65 -3.55
CA GLY A 173 2.36 18.80 -4.26
C GLY A 173 0.90 18.61 -4.70
N ASP A 174 0.51 19.39 -5.71
CA ASP A 174 -0.89 19.52 -6.17
C ASP A 174 -1.51 18.23 -6.73
N ARG A 175 -0.70 17.18 -6.97
CA ARG A 175 -1.18 15.87 -7.40
C ARG A 175 -1.62 14.96 -6.24
N MET A 176 -1.37 15.36 -5.00
CA MET A 176 -1.72 14.60 -3.81
C MET A 176 -3.10 15.02 -3.29
N TYR A 177 -3.97 14.03 -3.14
CA TYR A 177 -5.30 14.14 -2.58
C TYR A 177 -5.38 13.24 -1.36
N HIS A 178 -6.11 13.68 -0.33
CA HIS A 178 -6.34 12.84 0.84
C HIS A 178 -7.75 12.90 1.38
N VAL A 179 -8.18 11.75 1.90
CA VAL A 179 -9.45 11.57 2.60
C VAL A 179 -9.19 10.88 3.94
N ARG A 180 -9.91 11.34 4.95
CA ARG A 180 -9.81 10.84 6.31
C ARG A 180 -10.37 9.42 6.49
N GLY A 181 -9.90 8.73 7.52
CA GLY A 181 -10.50 7.51 8.08
C GLY A 181 -11.01 7.73 9.51
N ASN A 182 -11.41 6.66 10.17
CA ASN A 182 -12.03 6.75 11.49
C ASN A 182 -11.08 7.35 12.54
N HIS A 183 -9.78 7.02 12.49
CA HIS A 183 -8.80 7.55 13.46
C HIS A 183 -8.71 9.08 13.42
N ASP A 184 -8.92 9.67 12.25
CA ASP A 184 -8.81 11.12 12.05
C ASP A 184 -9.95 11.93 12.68
N ALA A 185 -11.10 11.30 12.97
CA ALA A 185 -12.28 11.98 13.49
C ALA A 185 -12.71 11.46 14.88
N MET A 186 -11.79 10.88 15.64
CA MET A 186 -12.05 10.42 17.01
C MET A 186 -12.19 11.57 18.00
N LEU A 187 -11.40 12.64 17.83
CA LEU A 187 -11.38 13.80 18.71
C LEU A 187 -12.12 15.01 18.14
N ASP A 188 -11.99 15.22 16.82
CA ASP A 188 -12.60 16.35 16.11
C ASP A 188 -13.31 15.86 14.84
N SER A 189 -14.65 15.97 14.85
CA SER A 189 -15.49 15.57 13.72
C SER A 189 -15.25 16.34 12.42
N THR A 190 -14.51 17.46 12.46
CA THR A 190 -14.26 18.34 11.33
C THR A 190 -12.89 18.17 10.71
N MET A 191 -11.99 17.42 11.35
CA MET A 191 -10.65 17.15 10.83
C MET A 191 -10.71 16.52 9.44
N ALA A 192 -9.85 17.00 8.55
CA ALA A 192 -9.61 16.45 7.21
C ALA A 192 -10.87 16.17 6.37
N LEU A 193 -11.95 16.96 6.54
CA LEU A 193 -13.15 16.87 5.71
C LEU A 193 -12.86 17.06 4.22
N ASN A 194 -11.95 17.99 3.89
CA ASN A 194 -11.41 18.26 2.56
C ASN A 194 -12.43 18.31 1.40
N GLY A 195 -13.67 18.70 1.70
CA GLY A 195 -14.74 18.74 0.70
C GLY A 195 -15.15 17.36 0.15
N ALA A 196 -14.87 16.26 0.85
CA ALA A 196 -15.33 14.94 0.47
C ALA A 196 -16.87 14.81 0.55
N PRO A 197 -17.52 14.06 -0.36
CA PRO A 197 -16.91 13.34 -1.49
C PRO A 197 -16.43 14.26 -2.62
N PHE A 198 -15.35 13.86 -3.30
CA PHE A 198 -14.79 14.59 -4.44
C PHE A 198 -14.28 13.63 -5.52
N ALA A 199 -14.16 14.12 -6.75
CA ALA A 199 -13.65 13.37 -7.89
C ALA A 199 -12.25 13.88 -8.28
N VAL A 200 -11.33 12.96 -8.54
CA VAL A 200 -10.04 13.24 -9.17
C VAL A 200 -10.14 12.77 -10.61
N VAL A 201 -9.97 13.66 -11.59
CA VAL A 201 -10.07 13.32 -13.01
C VAL A 201 -8.69 13.39 -13.64
N VAL A 202 -8.23 12.26 -14.17
CA VAL A 202 -6.93 12.13 -14.83
C VAL A 202 -7.13 11.53 -16.22
N ASN A 203 -6.81 12.29 -17.27
CA ASN A 203 -6.86 11.81 -18.66
C ASN A 203 -8.18 11.11 -19.05
N GLY A 204 -9.30 11.61 -18.52
CA GLY A 204 -10.65 11.07 -18.77
C GLY A 204 -11.04 9.89 -17.87
N VAL A 205 -10.18 9.49 -16.92
CA VAL A 205 -10.52 8.53 -15.87
C VAL A 205 -10.92 9.28 -14.61
N THR A 206 -12.10 8.96 -14.07
CA THR A 206 -12.63 9.57 -12.86
C THR A 206 -12.43 8.65 -11.65
N PHE A 207 -11.72 9.14 -10.65
CA PHE A 207 -11.55 8.48 -9.36
C PHE A 207 -12.48 9.14 -8.35
N ALA A 208 -13.52 8.42 -7.96
CA ALA A 208 -14.49 8.83 -6.94
C ALA A 208 -13.91 8.57 -5.54
N VAL A 209 -13.69 9.63 -4.76
CA VAL A 209 -13.17 9.55 -3.39
C VAL A 209 -14.28 9.92 -2.41
N ILE A 210 -14.54 9.01 -1.46
CA ILE A 210 -15.65 9.14 -0.50
C ILE A 210 -15.15 9.11 0.94
N ASP A 211 -15.74 9.95 1.78
CA ASP A 211 -15.53 9.94 3.23
C ASP A 211 -16.46 8.91 3.88
N THR A 212 -15.88 7.81 4.36
CA THR A 212 -16.66 6.75 5.01
C THR A 212 -16.83 6.98 6.52
N VAL A 213 -16.30 8.07 7.06
CA VAL A 213 -16.22 8.28 8.50
C VAL A 213 -17.57 8.51 9.14
N ARG A 214 -17.79 7.82 10.26
CA ARG A 214 -18.77 8.20 11.27
C ARG A 214 -18.00 8.76 12.49
N PRO A 215 -18.02 10.08 12.72
CA PRO A 215 -17.18 10.71 13.75
C PRO A 215 -17.35 10.08 15.14
N GLY A 216 -16.24 9.91 15.84
CA GLY A 216 -16.17 9.30 17.17
C GLY A 216 -16.41 7.78 17.20
N THR A 217 -16.33 7.07 16.06
CA THR A 217 -16.55 5.62 16.00
C THR A 217 -15.55 4.94 15.07
N GLU A 218 -15.22 3.67 15.35
CA GLU A 218 -14.34 2.82 14.53
C GLU A 218 -15.04 2.24 13.29
N VAL A 219 -16.35 2.46 13.13
CA VAL A 219 -17.14 1.89 12.03
C VAL A 219 -17.39 2.92 10.94
N GLY A 220 -17.30 2.48 9.68
CA GLY A 220 -17.62 3.31 8.52
C GLY A 220 -19.12 3.35 8.20
N GLN A 221 -19.51 4.33 7.41
CA GLN A 221 -20.83 4.46 6.79
C GLN A 221 -20.69 4.99 5.36
N ILE A 222 -21.65 4.62 4.50
CA ILE A 222 -21.88 5.29 3.23
C ILE A 222 -23.33 5.79 3.25
N THR A 223 -23.51 7.09 3.12
CA THR A 223 -24.83 7.73 3.13
C THR A 223 -25.55 7.55 1.80
N ARG A 224 -26.89 7.71 1.79
CA ARG A 224 -27.66 7.70 0.54
C ARG A 224 -27.23 8.81 -0.43
N ASP A 225 -26.87 9.98 0.11
CA ASP A 225 -26.42 11.11 -0.71
C ASP A 225 -25.07 10.82 -1.37
N GLN A 226 -24.16 10.14 -0.67
CA GLN A 226 -22.90 9.67 -1.27
C GLN A 226 -23.13 8.59 -2.33
N ILE A 227 -24.07 7.67 -2.13
CA ILE A 227 -24.44 6.69 -3.16
C ILE A 227 -24.97 7.40 -4.41
N ALA A 228 -25.91 8.34 -4.24
CA ALA A 228 -26.43 9.12 -5.35
C ALA A 228 -25.32 9.92 -6.07
N TRP A 229 -24.37 10.47 -5.32
CA TRP A 229 -23.22 11.17 -5.89
C TRP A 229 -22.31 10.23 -6.69
N ILE A 230 -22.05 9.00 -6.21
CA ILE A 230 -21.28 7.99 -6.96
C ILE A 230 -22.00 7.62 -8.26
N ASP A 231 -23.32 7.41 -8.21
CA ASP A 231 -24.14 7.10 -9.38
C ASP A 231 -24.07 8.24 -10.41
N ASP A 232 -24.18 9.49 -9.97
CA ASP A 232 -24.02 10.68 -10.81
C ASP A 232 -22.60 10.77 -11.41
N CYS A 233 -21.54 10.50 -10.65
CA CYS A 233 -20.18 10.45 -11.17
C CYS A 233 -20.02 9.38 -12.27
N ALA A 234 -20.55 8.19 -12.04
CA ALA A 234 -20.48 7.09 -13.00
C ALA A 234 -21.28 7.37 -14.28
N ALA A 235 -22.39 8.09 -14.19
CA ALA A 235 -23.23 8.46 -15.34
C ALA A 235 -22.62 9.57 -16.22
N ASN A 236 -21.68 10.35 -15.70
CA ASN A 236 -21.14 11.55 -16.35
C ASN A 236 -19.64 11.46 -16.72
N THR A 237 -19.02 10.28 -16.61
CA THR A 237 -17.62 10.04 -16.97
C THR A 237 -17.44 9.31 -18.29
#